data_AF-A0A966KH40-F1
#
_entry.id   AF-A0A966KH40-F1
#
_cell.length_a   1.000
_cell.length_b   1.000
_cell.length_c   1.000
_cell.angle_alpha   90.00
_cell.angle_beta   90.00
_cell.angle_gamma   90.00
#
_symmetry.space_group_name_H-M   'P 1'
#
loop_
_entity.id
_entity.type
_entity.pdbx_description
1 polymer ?
#
loop_
_entity_poly.entity_id
_entity_poly.type
_entity_poly.pdbx_seq_one_letter_code
_entity_poly.pdbx_strand_id
1 'polypeptide(L)'
;TEQDVRMQIGSVSQSGGYDFKMVSLKTINGPNYAAIQGQFDVTKNGKPVTSLFPEKRIYTASQMPMTEAAIDSGLTRDLYVSLGEPINDREWSVRIYHKPFIDWIWGGCFLMALGGFLAITDRRYRKKEA
;
A
#
# COMPACT_ATOMS: atom_id res chain seq x y z
N THR A 1 -0.94 -5.80 -11.43
CA THR A 1 -2.22 -6.53 -11.54
C THR A 1 -3.16 -6.01 -10.49
N GLU A 2 -4.42 -5.86 -10.85
CA GLU A 2 -5.51 -5.49 -9.95
C GLU A 2 -6.45 -6.68 -9.87
N GLN A 3 -6.89 -7.01 -8.65
CA GLN A 3 -7.80 -8.12 -8.43
C GLN A 3 -8.73 -7.80 -7.26
N ASP A 4 -10.03 -7.83 -7.55
CA ASP A 4 -11.08 -7.72 -6.54
C ASP A 4 -11.54 -9.13 -6.18
N VAL A 5 -11.32 -9.54 -4.93
CA VAL A 5 -11.62 -10.89 -4.45
C VAL A 5 -12.50 -10.85 -3.22
N ARG A 6 -13.35 -11.87 -3.08
CA ARG A 6 -14.11 -12.10 -1.85
C ARG A 6 -13.27 -13.00 -0.96
N MET A 7 -12.96 -12.54 0.25
CA MET A 7 -12.14 -13.28 1.19
C MET A 7 -12.86 -13.47 2.51
N GLN A 8 -12.77 -14.69 3.02
CA GLN A 8 -13.15 -15.05 4.38
C GLN A 8 -11.92 -15.16 5.28
N ILE A 9 -12.10 -15.01 6.59
CA ILE A 9 -11.02 -15.27 7.56
C ILE A 9 -10.48 -16.70 7.36
N GLY A 10 -9.16 -16.82 7.18
CA GLY A 10 -8.45 -18.06 6.89
C GLY A 10 -8.24 -18.37 5.40
N SER A 11 -8.95 -17.69 4.49
CA SER A 11 -8.79 -17.88 3.05
C SER A 11 -7.51 -17.25 2.51
N VAL A 12 -7.02 -17.82 1.41
CA VAL A 12 -5.83 -17.39 0.68
C VAL A 12 -6.22 -16.98 -0.72
N SER A 13 -5.74 -15.82 -1.17
CA SER A 13 -5.88 -15.34 -2.54
C SER A 13 -4.51 -15.12 -3.17
N GLN A 14 -4.35 -15.52 -4.44
CA GLN A 14 -3.09 -15.38 -5.16
C GLN A 14 -3.14 -14.20 -6.12
N SER A 15 -2.19 -13.28 -6.01
CA SER A 15 -2.05 -12.15 -6.96
C SER A 15 -0.59 -11.81 -7.20
N GLY A 16 -0.19 -11.68 -8.48
CA GLY A 16 1.17 -11.29 -8.85
C GLY A 16 2.28 -12.23 -8.36
N GLY A 17 1.96 -13.50 -8.10
CA GLY A 17 2.88 -14.49 -7.53
C GLY A 17 3.06 -14.39 -6.00
N TYR A 18 2.16 -13.69 -5.31
CA TYR A 18 2.09 -13.61 -3.85
C TYR A 18 0.80 -14.24 -3.34
N ASP A 19 0.90 -14.92 -2.21
CA ASP A 19 -0.23 -15.50 -1.49
C ASP A 19 -0.61 -14.56 -0.35
N PHE A 20 -1.81 -13.99 -0.44
CA PHE A 20 -2.41 -13.13 0.59
C PHE A 20 -3.36 -13.97 1.43
N LYS A 21 -3.05 -14.14 2.70
CA LYS A 21 -3.91 -14.86 3.65
C LYS A 21 -4.62 -13.88 4.57
N MET A 22 -5.94 -13.90 4.60
CA MET A 22 -6.69 -13.15 5.61
C MET A 22 -6.59 -13.89 6.95
N VAL A 23 -5.95 -13.31 7.94
CA VAL A 23 -5.67 -13.95 9.24
C VAL A 23 -6.76 -13.65 10.25
N SER A 24 -7.15 -12.38 10.37
CA SER A 24 -8.16 -11.95 11.33
C SER A 24 -8.82 -10.64 10.91
N LEU A 25 -9.98 -10.37 11.50
CA LEU A 25 -10.66 -9.08 11.47
C LEU A 25 -10.86 -8.62 12.91
N LYS A 26 -10.52 -7.37 13.20
CA LYS A 26 -10.64 -6.79 14.53
C LYS A 26 -11.34 -5.45 14.44
N THR A 27 -12.27 -5.21 15.34
CA THR A 27 -12.86 -3.87 15.52
C THR A 27 -11.97 -3.05 16.44
N ILE A 28 -11.54 -1.89 15.98
CA ILE A 28 -10.69 -0.94 16.70
C ILE A 28 -11.50 0.32 16.94
N ASN A 29 -11.64 0.73 18.21
CA ASN A 29 -12.23 2.01 18.55
C ASN A 29 -11.11 3.01 18.83
N GLY A 30 -10.93 3.94 17.91
CA GLY A 30 -10.05 5.10 18.09
C GLY A 30 -10.76 6.26 18.79
N PRO A 31 -10.03 7.34 19.11
CA PRO A 31 -10.60 8.49 19.83
C PRO A 31 -11.74 9.19 19.08
N ASN A 32 -11.67 9.20 17.74
CA ASN A 32 -12.61 9.91 16.87
C ASN A 32 -13.16 9.03 15.73
N TYR A 33 -12.91 7.72 15.78
CA TYR A 33 -13.35 6.79 14.74
C TYR A 33 -13.56 5.38 15.30
N ALA A 34 -14.51 4.64 14.73
CA ALA A 34 -14.60 3.20 14.86
C ALA A 34 -14.07 2.57 13.56
N ALA A 35 -13.20 1.58 13.65
CA ALA A 35 -12.57 0.95 12.50
C ALA A 35 -12.72 -0.57 12.53
N ILE A 36 -12.77 -1.17 11.36
CA ILE A 36 -12.56 -2.61 11.18
C ILE A 36 -11.21 -2.77 10.50
N GLN A 37 -10.27 -3.38 11.20
CA GLN A 37 -8.93 -3.69 10.72
C GLN A 37 -8.86 -5.16 10.31
N GLY A 38 -8.45 -5.42 9.07
CA GLY A 38 -8.10 -6.76 8.61
C GLY A 38 -6.60 -7.00 8.77
N GLN A 39 -6.19 -8.19 9.17
CA GLN A 39 -4.79 -8.62 9.11
C GLN A 39 -4.61 -9.56 7.91
N PHE A 40 -3.69 -9.21 7.02
CA PHE A 40 -3.32 -10.00 5.85
C PHE A 40 -1.85 -10.35 5.90
N ASP A 41 -1.53 -11.64 5.99
CA ASP A 41 -0.15 -12.09 5.87
C ASP A 41 0.16 -12.42 4.41
N VAL A 42 1.26 -11.86 3.91
CA VAL A 42 1.69 -12.04 2.53
C VAL A 42 2.91 -12.94 2.47
N THR A 43 2.81 -14.02 1.71
CA THR A 43 3.90 -14.97 1.50
C THR A 43 4.24 -15.09 0.03
N LYS A 44 5.49 -15.49 -0.27
CA LYS A 44 5.96 -15.80 -1.62
C LYS A 44 6.76 -17.08 -1.57
N ASN A 45 6.36 -18.10 -2.34
CA ASN A 45 7.03 -19.40 -2.36
C ASN A 45 7.18 -19.99 -0.93
N GLY A 46 6.14 -19.84 -0.09
CA GLY A 46 6.13 -20.30 1.30
C GLY A 46 6.96 -19.48 2.29
N LYS A 47 7.65 -18.41 1.86
CA LYS A 47 8.37 -17.51 2.77
C LYS A 47 7.52 -16.30 3.14
N PRO A 48 7.48 -15.89 4.42
CA PRO A 48 6.81 -14.66 4.83
C PRO A 48 7.52 -13.46 4.21
N VAL A 49 6.74 -12.54 3.66
CA VAL A 49 7.27 -11.30 3.06
C VAL A 49 6.90 -10.10 3.92
N THR A 50 5.62 -9.95 4.26
CA THR A 50 5.11 -8.82 5.05
C THR A 50 3.73 -9.14 5.63
N SER A 51 3.26 -8.32 6.57
CA SER A 51 1.89 -8.35 7.09
C SER A 51 1.26 -6.97 6.88
N LEU A 52 0.09 -6.95 6.24
CA LEU A 52 -0.67 -5.76 5.88
C LEU A 52 -1.89 -5.62 6.77
N PHE A 53 -2.16 -4.40 7.23
CA PHE A 53 -3.25 -4.08 8.16
C PHE A 53 -4.21 -3.04 7.58
N PRO A 54 -4.98 -3.35 6.51
CA PRO A 54 -5.93 -2.42 5.95
C PRO A 54 -7.09 -2.17 6.92
N GLU A 55 -7.63 -0.96 6.88
CA GLU A 55 -8.69 -0.53 7.79
C GLU A 55 -9.86 0.07 7.02
N LYS A 56 -11.07 -0.13 7.55
CA LYS A 56 -12.25 0.64 7.17
C LYS A 56 -12.72 1.42 8.38
N ARG A 57 -12.58 2.74 8.35
CA ARG A 57 -12.86 3.68 9.45
C ARG A 57 -14.20 4.37 9.24
N ILE A 58 -14.94 4.60 10.32
CA ILE A 58 -16.14 5.42 10.39
C ILE A 58 -15.86 6.50 11.41
N TYR A 59 -15.83 7.76 10.96
CA TYR A 59 -15.54 8.89 11.84
C TYR A 59 -16.79 9.35 12.58
N THR A 60 -16.68 9.57 13.88
CA THR A 60 -17.83 9.90 14.75
C THR A 60 -18.53 11.19 14.33
N ALA A 61 -17.76 12.19 13.87
CA ALA A 61 -18.27 13.52 13.51
C ALA A 61 -19.01 13.54 12.17
N SER A 62 -18.50 12.84 11.15
CA SER A 62 -19.06 12.87 9.79
C SER A 62 -19.96 11.68 9.49
N GLN A 63 -19.89 10.60 10.27
CA GLN A 63 -20.56 9.31 10.02
C GLN A 63 -20.26 8.73 8.62
N MET A 64 -19.20 9.21 7.96
CA MET A 64 -18.83 8.77 6.63
C MET A 64 -17.79 7.65 6.73
N PRO A 65 -18.04 6.47 6.11
CA PRO A 65 -17.05 5.40 6.04
C PRO A 65 -15.92 5.79 5.09
N MET A 66 -14.67 5.57 5.51
CA MET A 66 -13.45 5.73 4.71
C MET A 66 -12.62 4.45 4.79
N THR A 67 -11.98 4.09 3.68
CA THR A 67 -11.07 2.94 3.62
C THR A 67 -9.63 3.43 3.62
N GLU A 68 -8.84 2.92 4.57
CA GLU A 68 -7.39 3.06 4.62
C GLU A 68 -6.75 1.80 4.06
N ALA A 69 -6.12 1.94 2.90
CA ALA A 69 -5.38 0.84 2.29
C ALA A 69 -4.08 0.60 3.06
N ALA A 70 -3.73 -0.67 3.27
CA ALA A 70 -2.39 -1.03 3.73
C ALA A 70 -1.46 -1.17 2.53
N ILE A 71 -0.28 -0.58 2.66
CA ILE A 71 0.71 -0.47 1.59
C ILE A 71 2.04 -1.01 2.13
N ASP A 72 2.61 -1.96 1.40
CA ASP A 72 4.00 -2.42 1.59
C ASP A 72 4.77 -1.94 0.37
N SER A 73 5.45 -0.81 0.51
CA SER A 73 6.27 -0.20 -0.54
C SER A 73 7.68 -0.78 -0.50
N GLY A 74 8.23 -1.10 -1.66
CA GLY A 74 9.57 -1.67 -1.76
C GLY A 74 10.25 -1.35 -3.09
N LEU A 75 11.58 -1.37 -3.09
CA LEU A 75 12.42 -0.94 -4.22
C LEU A 75 12.08 -1.62 -5.56
N THR A 76 11.58 -2.86 -5.52
CA THR A 76 11.23 -3.65 -6.71
C THR A 76 9.73 -3.85 -6.89
N ARG A 77 8.91 -3.61 -5.87
CA ARG A 77 7.48 -3.94 -5.87
C ARG A 77 6.73 -3.16 -4.80
N ASP A 78 5.49 -2.84 -5.10
CA ASP A 78 4.57 -2.26 -4.13
C ASP A 78 3.31 -3.13 -4.07
N LEU A 79 2.95 -3.57 -2.86
CA LEU A 79 1.71 -4.26 -2.59
C LEU A 79 0.71 -3.32 -1.94
N TYR A 80 -0.53 -3.38 -2.40
CA TYR A 80 -1.63 -2.65 -1.79
C TYR A 80 -2.76 -3.62 -1.52
N VAL A 81 -3.33 -3.53 -0.33
CA VAL A 81 -4.56 -4.23 0.03
C VAL A 81 -5.52 -3.21 0.62
N SER A 82 -6.76 -3.20 0.15
CA SER A 82 -7.81 -2.36 0.71
C SER A 82 -9.09 -3.15 0.97
N LEU A 83 -9.77 -2.79 2.06
CA LEU A 83 -11.06 -3.36 2.42
C LEU A 83 -12.18 -2.62 1.68
N GLY A 84 -12.94 -3.35 0.88
CA GLY A 84 -14.15 -2.89 0.21
C GLY A 84 -15.35 -2.92 1.15
N GLU A 85 -16.47 -3.44 0.65
CA GLU A 85 -17.68 -3.62 1.46
C GLU A 85 -17.69 -4.97 2.19
N PRO A 86 -18.22 -5.03 3.43
CA PRO A 86 -18.51 -6.28 4.09
C PRO A 86 -19.59 -7.02 3.30
N ILE A 87 -19.38 -8.31 3.09
CA ILE A 87 -20.36 -9.20 2.45
C ILE A 87 -21.16 -9.91 3.55
N ASN A 88 -20.45 -10.43 4.56
CA ASN A 88 -20.98 -11.09 5.75
C ASN A 88 -20.09 -10.74 6.96
N ASP A 89 -20.46 -11.15 8.18
CA ASP A 89 -19.67 -10.91 9.40
C ASP A 89 -18.23 -11.42 9.34
N ARG A 90 -17.96 -12.42 8.49
CA ARG A 90 -16.64 -13.04 8.31
C ARG A 90 -16.08 -12.93 6.88
N GLU A 91 -16.82 -12.28 5.97
CA GLU A 91 -16.46 -12.20 4.55
C GLU A 91 -16.45 -10.75 4.07
N TRP A 92 -15.36 -10.38 3.40
CA TRP A 92 -15.14 -9.02 2.93
C TRP A 92 -14.74 -9.03 1.46
N SER A 93 -15.19 -8.00 0.74
CA SER A 93 -14.60 -7.67 -0.56
C SER A 93 -13.23 -7.04 -0.30
N VAL A 94 -12.18 -7.59 -0.92
CA VAL A 94 -10.80 -7.15 -0.76
C VAL A 94 -10.25 -6.81 -2.13
N ARG A 95 -9.68 -5.62 -2.27
CA ARG A 95 -8.97 -5.23 -3.48
C ARG A 95 -7.48 -5.38 -3.27
N ILE A 96 -6.84 -6.16 -4.13
CA ILE A 96 -5.41 -6.44 -4.09
C ILE A 96 -4.78 -5.83 -5.32
N TYR A 97 -3.78 -4.97 -5.10
CA TYR A 97 -2.97 -4.40 -6.16
C TYR A 97 -1.51 -4.83 -6.01
N HIS A 98 -0.94 -5.29 -7.12
CA HIS A 98 0.49 -5.46 -7.27
C HIS A 98 0.96 -4.48 -8.34
N LYS A 99 1.69 -3.44 -7.92
CA LYS A 99 2.23 -2.41 -8.80
C LYS A 99 3.76 -2.40 -8.68
N PRO A 100 4.49 -2.94 -9.66
CA PRO A 100 5.95 -2.92 -9.63
C PRO A 100 6.49 -1.55 -10.05
N PHE A 101 7.60 -1.12 -9.42
CA PHE A 101 8.41 0.05 -9.79
C PHE A 101 7.75 1.44 -9.65
N ILE A 102 6.78 1.66 -8.76
CA ILE A 102 6.24 3.02 -8.56
C ILE A 102 7.32 3.93 -7.97
N ASP A 103 8.13 3.42 -7.04
CA ASP A 103 9.20 4.18 -6.39
C ASP A 103 10.24 4.76 -7.37
N TRP A 104 10.37 4.19 -8.57
CA TRP A 104 11.31 4.67 -9.59
C TRP A 104 10.89 6.01 -10.21
N ILE A 105 9.62 6.41 -10.08
CA ILE A 105 9.17 7.75 -10.45
C ILE A 105 9.94 8.80 -9.63
N TRP A 106 10.10 8.56 -8.32
CA TRP A 106 10.89 9.41 -7.44
C TRP A 106 12.39 9.33 -7.75
N GLY A 107 12.88 8.14 -8.13
CA GLY A 107 14.25 7.97 -8.64
C GLY A 107 14.54 8.84 -9.88
N GLY A 108 13.58 8.98 -10.79
CA GLY A 108 13.69 9.88 -11.94
C GLY A 108 13.80 11.35 -11.53
N CYS A 109 12.94 11.80 -10.60
CA CYS A 109 13.02 13.16 -10.04
C CYS A 109 14.38 13.42 -9.37
N PHE A 110 14.91 12.44 -8.63
CA PHE A 110 16.22 12.53 -8.01
C PHE A 110 17.35 12.65 -9.04
N LEU A 111 17.31 11.87 -10.13
CA LEU A 111 18.28 11.97 -11.23
C LEU A 111 18.24 13.33 -11.93
N MET A 112 17.05 13.90 -12.16
CA MET A 112 16.91 15.25 -12.72
C MET A 112 17.52 16.31 -11.79
N ALA A 113 17.24 16.22 -10.49
CA ALA A 113 17.82 17.12 -9.48
C ALA A 113 19.34 16.99 -9.42
N LEU A 114 19.88 15.76 -9.47
CA LEU A 114 21.31 15.50 -9.52
C LEU A 114 21.96 16.10 -10.78
N GLY A 115 21.32 15.93 -11.95
CA GLY A 115 21.78 16.52 -13.21
C GLY A 115 21.83 18.04 -13.16
N GLY A 116 20.80 18.68 -12.59
CA GLY A 116 20.78 20.12 -12.35
C GLY A 116 21.85 20.57 -11.36
N PHE A 117 22.04 19.85 -10.26
CA PHE A 117 23.07 20.14 -9.27
C PHE A 117 24.48 20.06 -9.88
N LEU A 118 24.78 19.00 -10.64
CA LEU A 118 26.05 18.85 -11.34
C LEU A 118 26.29 20.01 -12.33
N ALA A 119 25.27 20.40 -13.10
CA ALA A 119 25.36 21.52 -14.03
C ALA A 119 25.66 22.87 -13.33
N ILE A 120 25.09 23.11 -12.14
CA ILE A 120 25.34 24.32 -11.34
C ILE A 120 26.77 24.31 -10.76
N THR A 121 27.25 23.15 -10.33
CA THR A 121 28.60 23.02 -9.75
C THR A 121 29.73 23.05 -10.78
N ASP A 122 29.42 22.95 -12.08
CA ASP A 122 30.44 22.98 -13.12
C ASP A 122 31.09 24.38 -13.21
N ARG A 123 32.40 24.39 -12.95
CA ARG A 123 33.28 25.57 -12.95
C ARG A 123 33.30 26.30 -14.31
N ARG A 124 32.89 25.64 -15.41
CA ARG A 124 32.76 26.26 -16.74
C ARG A 124 31.62 27.29 -16.85
N TYR A 125 30.53 27.11 -16.10
CA TYR A 125 29.38 28.03 -16.10
C TYR A 125 29.49 29.14 -15.04
N ARG A 126 30.54 29.11 -14.21
CA ARG A 126 30.86 30.20 -13.29
C ARG A 126 31.26 31.41 -14.13
N LYS A 127 30.30 32.29 -14.42
CA LYS A 127 30.52 33.57 -15.13
C LYS A 127 31.80 34.21 -14.58
N LYS A 128 32.79 34.41 -15.45
CA LYS A 128 33.82 35.39 -15.17
C LYS A 128 33.11 36.73 -15.16
N GLU A 129 32.91 37.30 -13.98
CA GLU A 129 32.60 38.72 -13.87
C GLU A 129 33.73 39.49 -14.59
N ALA A 130 33.32 40.43 -15.45
CA ALA A 130 34.20 41.31 -16.20
C ALA A 130 34.64 42.48 -15.33
#